data_AF-F3GQF5-F1
#
_entry.id   AF-F3GQF5-F1
#
_cell.length_a   1.000
_cell.length_b   1.000
_cell.length_c   1.000
_cell.angle_alpha   90.00
_cell.angle_beta   90.00
_cell.angle_gamma   90.00
#
_symmetry.space_group_name_H-M   'P 1'
#
loop_
_entity.id
_entity.type
_entity.pdbx_description
1 polymer ?
#
loop_
_entity_poly.entity_id
_entity_poly.type
_entity_poly.pdbx_seq_one_letter_code
_entity_poly.pdbx_strand_id
1 'polypeptide(L)' 'FCAYLACAVEGLVDALEQAPSEPIQALNILPGAERNELLDGFNADRLTAE' A
#
# COMPACT_ATOMS: atom_id res chain seq x y z
N PHE A 1 4.44 14.14 -1.35
CA PHE A 1 3.55 14.24 -2.52
C PHE A 1 3.86 13.23 -3.62
N CYS A 2 5.11 13.02 -4.05
CA CYS A 2 5.41 12.03 -5.11
C CYS A 2 5.31 10.55 -4.69
N ALA A 3 5.42 10.22 -3.40
CA ALA A 3 5.45 8.83 -2.92
C ALA A 3 4.17 8.05 -3.24
N TYR A 4 3.00 8.67 -3.09
CA TYR A 4 1.71 8.06 -3.43
C TYR A 4 1.59 7.78 -4.94
N LEU A 5 1.99 8.74 -5.77
CA LEU A 5 1.95 8.58 -7.22
C LEU A 5 2.95 7.50 -7.67
N ALA A 6 4.14 7.48 -7.09
CA ALA A 6 5.13 6.43 -7.36
C ALA A 6 4.58 5.05 -7.02
N CYS A 7 4.01 4.88 -5.81
CA CYS A 7 3.38 3.62 -5.39
C CYS A 7 2.25 3.19 -6.34
N ALA A 8 1.42 4.15 -6.76
CA ALA A 8 0.30 3.87 -7.67
C ALA A 8 0.79 3.45 -9.07
N VAL A 9 1.86 4.08 -9.59
CA VAL A 9 2.42 3.73 -10.89
C VAL A 9 3.13 2.39 -10.85
N GLU A 10 3.90 2.11 -9.79
CA GLU A 10 4.51 0.79 -9.57
C GLU A 10 3.44 -0.31 -9.54
N GLY A 11 2.40 -0.13 -8.71
CA GLY A 11 1.30 -1.08 -8.64
C GLY A 11 0.53 -1.23 -9.96
N LEU A 12 0.38 -0.15 -10.74
CA LEU A 12 -0.25 -0.21 -12.06
C LEU A 12 0.58 -1.06 -13.04
N VAL A 13 1.90 -0.91 -13.03
CA VAL A 13 2.79 -1.72 -13.89
C VAL A 13 2.68 -3.19 -13.52
N ASP A 14 2.73 -3.51 -12.22
CA ASP A 14 2.60 -4.89 -11.72
C ASP A 14 1.25 -5.52 -12.10
N ALA A 15 0.15 -4.78 -11.93
CA ALA A 15 -1.18 -5.24 -12.30
C ALA A 15 -1.32 -5.49 -13.80
N LEU A 16 -0.75 -4.62 -14.64
CA LEU A 16 -0.76 -4.83 -16.09
C LEU A 16 0.05 -6.06 -16.51
N GLU A 17 1.13 -6.38 -15.80
CA GLU A 17 1.96 -7.57 -16.08
C GLU A 17 1.28 -8.87 -15.62
N GLN A 18 0.68 -8.88 -14.42
CA GLN A 18 0.19 -10.10 -13.79
C GLN A 18 -1.30 -10.35 -14.01
N ALA A 19 -2.12 -9.29 -13.95
CA ALA A 19 -3.58 -9.37 -13.98
C ALA A 19 -4.19 -8.12 -14.64
N PRO A 20 -4.05 -7.95 -15.97
CA PRO A 20 -4.43 -6.71 -16.66
C PRO A 20 -5.94 -6.38 -16.61
N SER A 21 -6.78 -7.35 -16.25
CA SER A 21 -8.21 -7.16 -16.02
C SER A 21 -8.55 -6.70 -14.60
N GLU A 22 -7.56 -6.57 -13.72
CA GLU A 22 -7.76 -6.11 -12.34
C GLU A 22 -8.28 -4.66 -12.34
N PRO A 23 -9.33 -4.34 -11.56
CA PRO A 23 -9.85 -2.99 -11.50
C PRO A 23 -8.83 -2.03 -10.91
N ILE A 24 -8.71 -0.84 -11.50
CA ILE A 24 -7.75 0.18 -11.06
C ILE A 24 -7.93 0.59 -9.58
N GLN A 25 -9.12 0.40 -9.01
CA GLN A 25 -9.38 0.70 -7.59
C GLN A 25 -8.74 -0.29 -6.62
N ALA A 26 -8.30 -1.46 -7.11
CA ALA A 26 -7.61 -2.45 -6.30
C ALA A 26 -6.11 -2.13 -6.12
N LEU A 27 -5.56 -1.20 -6.90
CA LEU A 27 -4.16 -0.81 -6.81
C LEU A 27 -3.85 -0.20 -5.44
N ASN A 28 -2.80 -0.71 -4.79
CA ASN A 28 -2.30 -0.08 -3.58
C ASN A 28 -1.59 1.23 -3.93
N ILE A 29 -2.07 2.34 -3.35
CA ILE A 29 -1.48 3.66 -3.50
C ILE A 29 -0.72 4.13 -2.26
N LEU A 30 -0.84 3.38 -1.15
CA LEU A 30 -0.27 3.77 0.13
C LEU A 30 1.22 3.40 0.19
N PRO A 31 2.12 4.38 0.36
CA PRO A 31 3.55 4.11 0.49
C PRO A 31 3.86 3.18 1.67
N GLY A 32 4.84 2.30 1.51
CA GLY A 32 5.18 1.28 2.50
C GLY A 32 5.50 1.86 3.89
N ALA A 33 6.18 3.01 3.97
CA ALA A 33 6.49 3.65 5.24
C ALA A 33 5.22 4.05 6.01
N GLU A 34 4.24 4.64 5.34
CA GLU A 34 2.97 5.03 5.95
C GLU A 34 2.13 3.79 6.30
N ARG A 35 2.14 2.77 5.45
CA ARG A 35 1.50 1.48 5.77
C ARG A 35 2.09 0.87 7.05
N ASN A 36 3.40 0.90 7.23
CA ASN A 36 4.05 0.39 8.44
C ASN A 36 3.69 1.22 9.67
N GLU A 37 3.62 2.55 9.57
CA GLU A 37 3.13 3.38 10.69
C GLU A 37 1.68 3.06 11.05
N LEU A 38 0.81 2.85 10.07
CA LEU A 38 -0.58 2.44 10.34
C LEU A 38 -0.65 1.08 11.01
N LEU A 39 0.14 0.09 10.58
CA LEU A 39 0.07 -1.28 11.07
C LEU A 39 0.81 -1.49 12.39
N ASP A 40 2.00 -0.92 12.54
CA ASP A 40 2.91 -1.23 13.63
C ASP A 40 3.12 -0.05 14.57
N GLY A 41 3.06 1.18 14.04
CA GLY A 41 3.24 2.41 14.82
C GLY A 41 2.02 2.74 15.66
N PHE A 42 0.92 3.13 15.02
CA PHE A 42 -0.31 3.56 15.71
C PHE A 42 -1.05 2.42 16.40
N ASN A 43 -0.84 1.18 15.95
CA ASN A 43 -1.44 -0.01 16.56
C ASN A 43 -0.48 -0.72 17.55
N ALA A 44 0.67 -0.13 17.90
CA ALA A 44 1.65 -0.70 18.83
C ALA A 44 1.03 -1.13 20.17
N ASP A 45 0.11 -0.33 20.71
CA ASP A 45 -0.58 -0.61 21.98
C ASP A 45 -1.57 -1.78 21.89
N ARG A 46 -2.04 -2.11 20.68
CA ARG A 46 -2.94 -3.25 20.44
C ARG A 46 -2.17 -4.56 20.23
N LEU A 47 -0.90 -4.47 19.80
CA LEU A 47 0.00 -5.61 19.62
C LEU A 47 0.63 -6.10 20.93
N THR A 48 0.61 -5.28 21.99
CA THR A 48 1.24 -5.58 23.29
C THR A 48 0.25 -5.96 24.40
N ALA A 49 -1.06 -5.95 24.11
CA ALA A 49 -2.10 -6.41 25.02
C ALA A 49 -2.40 -7.90 24.79
N GLU A 50 -1.49 -8.77 25.25
CA GLU A 50 -1.73 -10.21 25.47
C GLU A 50 -1.43 -10.58 26.94
#